data_AF-A0A2P2GMI1-F1
#
_entry.id   AF-A0A2P2GMI1-F1
#
_cell.length_a   1.000
_cell.length_b   1.000
_cell.length_c   1.000
_cell.angle_alpha   90.00
_cell.angle_beta   90.00
_cell.angle_gamma   90.00
#
_symmetry.space_group_name_H-M   'P 1'
#
loop_
_entity.id
_entity.type
_entity.pdbx_description
1 polymer ?
#
loop_
_entity_poly.entity_id
_entity_poly.type
_entity_poly.pdbx_seq_one_letter_code
_entity_poly.pdbx_strand_id
1 'polypeptide(L)'
;MGLFSGVKSVLIDAWGWANYKPIYSDALGMPHRRAFPEAAASWVPAEDERRLAAYKLLAAYDNNQAAELAAFRDGDAARERREFGDPSLFVEAVLAHVLGDEQTIVVPGAEQTAAQDEPGTDRAMAERVQTLLRAWAVDELLAMRVMQTERKAVTYGDGVYLLAWDPAKGRVRCKTYDPGFYFPVLGEDGDATDYPERVHLAWELPEDKKRGLKPRLRRITYELGWIHPATTSGIDQTGRPVRTLVETEPDDGTPAQPVLGVGDTITPEGLIVRQYPWNDTPSHFTCYLTDATWDLGDLKGPHDVDDLPMDKAHFATNAAGEVLDRLDLYIDFLPIVHVPNTVPDAEEHWGTSSLAKVLQVFDELSGTDTDSAKASATTGAPILAISGRGGSGRRSEMAVAPGTILELGEGGRLDAVDTSPQLAELRNRTTELSERAATIARLPAVALGTVNPTEVPSGYALEISLGPLNSLVGAMRLARAHKYVLLLKMVQRLSLAGQHPDWAGVRPQPAELAFGPYTPTDKAAVLEQVTNAVKGGVMSLETGIRILAEAGWPMEDAETEIQLIQSRRFEDARILADATGSTKAVGDYLGIDIEPDPTPPTPQLPNPEQSVASGEL
;
A
#
# COMPACT_ATOMS: atom_id res chain seq x y z
N MET A 1 56.94 -6.30 7.00
CA MET A 1 56.21 -5.72 5.85
C MET A 1 54.75 -5.62 6.25
N GLY A 2 54.10 -4.52 5.87
CA GLY A 2 52.98 -3.92 6.60
C GLY A 2 51.68 -4.74 6.66
N LEU A 3 51.07 -4.66 7.84
CA LEU A 3 49.63 -4.82 8.06
C LEU A 3 48.91 -3.73 7.23
N PHE A 4 48.30 -4.10 6.10
CA PHE A 4 47.23 -3.30 5.53
C PHE A 4 45.95 -3.65 6.27
N SER A 5 45.62 -2.87 7.30
CA SER A 5 44.26 -2.79 7.82
C SER A 5 43.35 -2.47 6.64
N GLY A 6 42.38 -3.34 6.35
CA GLY A 6 41.39 -3.11 5.31
C GLY A 6 40.78 -1.73 5.47
N VAL A 7 40.90 -0.90 4.44
CA VAL A 7 40.31 0.43 4.40
C VAL A 7 38.80 0.23 4.54
N LYS A 8 38.19 0.76 5.60
CA LYS A 8 36.73 0.83 5.69
C LYS A 8 36.24 1.67 4.51
N SER A 9 35.61 1.03 3.53
CA SER A 9 34.90 1.74 2.47
C SER A 9 33.49 2.07 2.96
N VAL A 10 33.08 3.31 2.77
CA VAL A 10 31.71 3.75 3.06
C VAL A 10 30.92 3.60 1.76
N LEU A 11 29.95 2.69 1.75
CA LEU A 11 29.01 2.53 0.64
C LEU A 11 27.83 3.48 0.85
N ILE A 12 27.54 4.35 -0.13
CA ILE A 12 26.38 5.25 -0.09
C ILE A 12 25.46 4.86 -1.24
N ASP A 13 24.34 4.24 -0.91
CA ASP A 13 23.30 3.76 -1.82
C ASP A 13 21.91 3.94 -1.16
N ALA A 14 20.83 3.47 -1.80
CA ALA A 14 19.47 3.50 -1.26
C ALA A 14 19.34 2.84 0.14
N TRP A 15 20.23 1.90 0.47
CA TRP A 15 20.26 1.20 1.76
C TRP A 15 21.33 1.75 2.72
N GLY A 16 21.98 2.86 2.37
CA GLY A 16 23.09 3.52 3.08
C GLY A 16 22.81 3.78 4.56
N TRP A 17 21.54 4.03 4.88
CA TRP A 17 21.05 4.22 6.24
C TRP A 17 21.26 2.99 7.14
N ALA A 18 21.43 1.77 6.61
CA ALA A 18 21.70 0.58 7.41
C ALA A 18 23.15 0.53 7.92
N ASN A 19 24.08 1.30 7.35
CA ASN A 19 25.52 1.20 7.63
C ASN A 19 25.92 1.51 9.07
N TYR A 20 25.14 2.29 9.81
CA TYR A 20 25.44 2.54 11.23
C TYR A 20 25.19 1.29 12.08
N LYS A 21 24.37 0.34 11.60
CA LYS A 21 24.15 -0.91 12.29
C LYS A 21 25.43 -1.73 12.23
N PRO A 22 25.90 -2.21 13.39
CA PRO A 22 27.06 -3.08 13.43
C PRO A 22 27.00 -4.32 12.53
N ILE A 23 25.80 -4.84 12.28
CA ILE A 23 25.57 -6.03 11.45
C ILE A 23 25.77 -5.77 9.94
N TYR A 24 25.89 -4.51 9.53
CA TYR A 24 26.24 -4.06 8.17
C TYR A 24 27.67 -3.49 8.10
N SER A 25 28.39 -3.45 9.23
CA SER A 25 29.65 -2.70 9.35
C SER A 25 30.91 -3.46 8.89
N ASP A 26 30.76 -4.44 8.00
CA ASP A 26 31.92 -5.04 7.31
C ASP A 26 32.69 -3.96 6.53
N ALA A 27 33.96 -4.20 6.18
CA ALA A 27 34.82 -3.23 5.49
C ALA A 27 34.25 -2.71 4.16
N LEU A 28 33.23 -3.40 3.61
CA LEU A 28 32.52 -3.08 2.38
C LEU A 28 31.05 -2.61 2.59
N GLY A 29 30.60 -2.44 3.83
CA GLY A 29 29.19 -2.12 4.11
C GLY A 29 28.21 -3.28 3.83
N MET A 30 28.72 -4.50 3.67
CA MET A 30 27.91 -5.67 3.35
C MET A 30 27.24 -6.27 4.60
N PRO A 31 26.03 -6.86 4.45
CA PRO A 31 25.35 -7.51 5.55
C PRO A 31 26.13 -8.72 6.07
N HIS A 32 26.11 -8.94 7.39
CA HIS A 32 26.77 -10.06 8.00
C HIS A 32 26.07 -11.39 7.64
N ARG A 33 26.70 -12.20 6.78
CA ARG A 33 26.12 -13.44 6.20
C ARG A 33 25.46 -14.39 7.18
N ARG A 34 25.97 -14.52 8.41
CA ARG A 34 25.37 -15.40 9.43
C ARG A 34 24.03 -14.91 9.97
N ALA A 35 23.81 -13.59 9.94
CA ALA A 35 22.56 -13.00 10.40
C ALA A 35 21.48 -13.06 9.31
N PHE A 36 21.89 -13.05 8.04
CA PHE A 36 20.99 -13.05 6.88
C PHE A 36 21.37 -14.14 5.86
N PRO A 37 21.28 -15.44 6.22
CA PRO A 37 21.69 -16.52 5.33
C PRO A 37 20.86 -16.58 4.04
N GLU A 38 19.58 -16.21 4.10
CA GLU A 38 18.68 -16.17 2.93
C GLU A 38 19.05 -15.05 1.94
N ALA A 39 19.54 -13.91 2.44
CA ALA A 39 19.96 -12.80 1.58
C ALA A 39 21.28 -13.11 0.85
N ALA A 40 22.14 -13.93 1.47
CA ALA A 40 23.39 -14.42 0.91
C ALA A 40 23.24 -15.79 0.22
N ALA A 41 22.02 -16.19 -0.12
CA ALA A 41 21.77 -17.43 -0.84
C ALA A 41 22.36 -17.33 -2.25
N SER A 42 22.87 -18.45 -2.78
CA SER A 42 23.63 -18.45 -4.03
C SER A 42 22.82 -17.98 -5.25
N TRP A 43 21.50 -18.12 -5.19
CA TRP A 43 20.58 -17.74 -6.26
C TRP A 43 20.15 -16.26 -6.21
N VAL A 44 20.51 -15.52 -5.16
CA VAL A 44 20.19 -14.10 -5.03
C VAL A 44 21.26 -13.29 -5.78
N PRO A 45 20.89 -12.36 -6.68
CA PRO A 45 21.84 -11.45 -7.31
C PRO A 45 22.63 -10.64 -6.26
N ALA A 46 23.91 -10.37 -6.54
CA ALA A 46 24.78 -9.67 -5.59
C ALA A 46 24.29 -8.25 -5.23
N GLU A 47 23.65 -7.56 -6.20
CA GLU A 47 23.04 -6.24 -6.00
C GLU A 47 21.84 -6.27 -5.03
N ASP A 48 21.16 -7.40 -4.94
CA ASP A 48 19.94 -7.56 -4.14
C ASP A 48 20.20 -8.07 -2.71
N GLU A 49 21.39 -8.61 -2.42
CA GLU A 49 21.77 -9.11 -1.09
C GLU A 49 21.53 -8.06 -0.01
N ARG A 50 21.90 -6.80 -0.29
CA ARG A 50 21.79 -5.69 0.65
C ARG A 50 20.34 -5.23 0.85
N ARG A 51 19.54 -5.19 -0.21
CA ARG A 51 18.08 -4.95 -0.16
C ARG A 51 17.40 -6.00 0.72
N LEU A 52 17.62 -7.29 0.43
CA LEU A 52 16.97 -8.38 1.15
C LEU A 52 17.37 -8.41 2.63
N ALA A 53 18.65 -8.18 2.95
CA ALA A 53 19.07 -8.03 4.32
C ALA A 53 18.35 -6.83 5.00
N ALA A 54 18.22 -5.69 4.30
CA ALA A 54 17.56 -4.51 4.85
C ALA A 54 16.07 -4.78 5.16
N TYR A 55 15.36 -5.48 4.28
CA TYR A 55 13.99 -5.92 4.55
C TYR A 55 13.90 -6.84 5.77
N LYS A 56 14.83 -7.77 5.95
CA LYS A 56 14.89 -8.64 7.14
C LYS A 56 15.20 -7.87 8.42
N LEU A 57 16.10 -6.88 8.36
CA LEU A 57 16.36 -5.98 9.46
C LEU A 57 15.08 -5.24 9.85
N LEU A 58 14.40 -4.62 8.89
CA LEU A 58 13.15 -3.87 9.11
C LEU A 58 12.03 -4.76 9.67
N ALA A 59 11.90 -6.00 9.15
CA ALA A 59 10.98 -6.99 9.68
C ALA A 59 11.27 -7.34 11.15
N ALA A 60 12.55 -7.42 11.53
CA ALA A 60 12.92 -7.69 12.92
C ALA A 60 12.53 -6.52 13.85
N TYR A 61 12.66 -5.27 13.42
CA TYR A 61 12.15 -4.13 14.21
C TYR A 61 10.63 -4.16 14.36
N ASP A 62 9.90 -4.43 13.26
CA ASP A 62 8.44 -4.52 13.26
C ASP A 62 7.91 -5.67 14.15
N ASN A 63 8.69 -6.74 14.34
CA ASN A 63 8.30 -7.91 15.14
C ASN A 63 8.94 -7.98 16.52
N ASN A 64 9.60 -6.92 17.00
CA ASN A 64 10.34 -6.90 18.28
C ASN A 64 11.39 -8.03 18.39
N GLN A 65 12.19 -8.20 17.33
CA GLN A 65 13.28 -9.17 17.24
C GLN A 65 14.64 -8.51 16.89
N ALA A 66 14.77 -7.20 17.02
CA ALA A 66 16.02 -6.52 16.64
C ALA A 66 17.21 -6.94 17.53
N ALA A 67 16.95 -7.23 18.80
CA ALA A 67 17.91 -7.74 19.77
C ALA A 67 18.45 -9.13 19.40
N GLU A 68 17.65 -10.00 18.79
CA GLU A 68 18.09 -11.31 18.29
C GLU A 68 19.09 -11.15 17.12
N LEU A 69 18.84 -10.18 16.23
CA LEU A 69 19.80 -9.85 15.19
C LEU A 69 21.10 -9.30 15.77
N ALA A 70 21.01 -8.38 16.74
CA ALA A 70 22.18 -7.82 17.41
C ALA A 70 23.03 -8.88 18.11
N ALA A 71 22.40 -9.94 18.66
CA ALA A 71 23.10 -11.02 19.36
C ALA A 71 24.11 -11.78 18.48
N PHE A 72 23.93 -11.82 17.15
CA PHE A 72 24.90 -12.44 16.24
C PHE A 72 26.28 -11.76 16.26
N ARG A 73 26.35 -10.46 16.61
CA ARG A 73 27.62 -9.73 16.76
C ARG A 73 27.96 -9.43 18.22
N ASP A 74 26.98 -8.99 19.00
CA ASP A 74 27.16 -8.45 20.35
C ASP A 74 27.05 -9.52 21.45
N GLY A 75 26.62 -10.74 21.10
CA GLY A 75 26.43 -11.85 22.03
C GLY A 75 25.12 -11.77 22.82
N ASP A 76 24.96 -12.69 23.78
CA ASP A 76 23.68 -12.90 24.48
C ASP A 76 23.19 -11.68 25.28
N ALA A 77 24.09 -10.78 25.70
CA ALA A 77 23.73 -9.56 26.41
C ALA A 77 22.85 -8.62 25.55
N ALA A 78 22.92 -8.72 24.22
CA ALA A 78 22.05 -7.93 23.34
C ALA A 78 20.56 -8.31 23.49
N ARG A 79 20.26 -9.57 23.83
CA ARG A 79 18.89 -10.05 24.08
C ARG A 79 18.26 -9.46 25.35
N GLU A 80 19.06 -8.85 26.22
CA GLU A 80 18.54 -8.13 27.38
C GLU A 80 17.87 -6.81 27.00
N ARG A 81 18.08 -6.32 25.77
CA ARG A 81 17.41 -5.12 25.27
C ARG A 81 15.90 -5.36 25.21
N ARG A 82 15.15 -4.45 25.81
CA ARG A 82 13.68 -4.49 25.82
C ARG A 82 13.13 -3.82 24.58
N GLU A 83 12.16 -4.48 23.96
CA GLU A 83 11.45 -3.99 22.77
C GLU A 83 9.95 -4.00 23.07
N PHE A 84 9.30 -2.84 23.00
CA PHE A 84 7.91 -2.64 23.42
C PHE A 84 6.92 -2.44 22.26
N GLY A 85 7.36 -2.61 21.02
CA GLY A 85 6.50 -2.45 19.84
C GLY A 85 6.42 -1.04 19.27
N ASP A 86 7.23 -0.09 19.73
CA ASP A 86 7.27 1.28 19.18
C ASP A 86 7.42 1.30 17.64
N PRO A 87 8.28 0.46 17.01
CA PRO A 87 8.36 0.40 15.56
C PRO A 87 7.06 -0.06 14.88
N SER A 88 6.39 -1.07 15.46
CA SER A 88 5.13 -1.60 14.90
C SER A 88 3.99 -0.58 15.02
N LEU A 89 3.86 0.09 16.17
CA LEU A 89 2.88 1.15 16.39
C LEU A 89 3.13 2.32 15.42
N PHE A 90 4.39 2.66 15.20
CA PHE A 90 4.77 3.70 14.24
C PHE A 90 4.34 3.35 12.82
N VAL A 91 4.61 2.12 12.35
CA VAL A 91 4.16 1.64 11.03
C VAL A 91 2.64 1.69 10.92
N GLU A 92 1.92 1.22 11.93
CA GLU A 92 0.46 1.21 11.96
C GLU A 92 -0.13 2.62 11.92
N ALA A 93 0.47 3.58 12.64
CA ALA A 93 0.04 4.97 12.62
C ALA A 93 0.25 5.63 11.24
N VAL A 94 1.43 5.45 10.62
CA VAL A 94 1.67 5.96 9.26
C VAL A 94 0.70 5.33 8.27
N LEU A 95 0.51 4.00 8.35
CA LEU A 95 -0.40 3.27 7.49
C LEU A 95 -1.83 3.82 7.57
N ALA A 96 -2.35 4.04 8.78
CA ALA A 96 -3.68 4.59 9.00
C ALA A 96 -3.85 5.95 8.32
N HIS A 97 -2.87 6.86 8.47
CA HIS A 97 -2.94 8.17 7.83
C HIS A 97 -2.80 8.12 6.29
N VAL A 98 -1.99 7.19 5.76
CA VAL A 98 -1.86 7.04 4.31
C VAL A 98 -3.18 6.58 3.70
N LEU A 99 -3.81 5.57 4.29
CA LEU A 99 -5.08 5.00 3.81
C LEU A 99 -6.26 5.94 4.04
N GLY A 100 -6.23 6.78 5.08
CA GLY A 100 -7.37 7.60 5.49
C GLY A 100 -8.57 6.76 5.93
N ASP A 101 -9.69 7.44 6.11
CA ASP A 101 -10.91 6.80 6.64
C ASP A 101 -11.62 5.91 5.60
N GLU A 102 -11.52 6.25 4.31
CA GLU A 102 -12.24 5.59 3.22
C GLU A 102 -11.39 5.42 1.97
N GLN A 103 -11.73 4.40 1.17
CA GLN A 103 -11.11 4.10 -0.11
C GLN A 103 -12.20 3.91 -1.17
N THR A 104 -12.24 4.78 -2.17
CA THR A 104 -13.27 4.74 -3.21
C THR A 104 -12.64 4.76 -4.60
N ILE A 105 -13.16 3.96 -5.51
CA ILE A 105 -12.75 3.99 -6.91
C ILE A 105 -13.57 5.05 -7.64
N VAL A 106 -12.88 5.96 -8.32
CA VAL A 106 -13.45 7.05 -9.10
C VAL A 106 -12.98 6.92 -10.55
N VAL A 107 -13.91 7.08 -11.50
CA VAL A 107 -13.60 7.16 -12.93
C VAL A 107 -13.98 8.57 -13.40
N PRO A 108 -13.01 9.38 -13.87
CA PRO A 108 -13.31 10.71 -14.38
C PRO A 108 -14.39 10.68 -15.46
N GLY A 109 -15.39 11.55 -15.33
CA GLY A 109 -16.55 11.63 -16.23
C GLY A 109 -17.75 10.80 -15.80
N ALA A 110 -17.67 10.00 -14.74
CA ALA A 110 -18.81 9.24 -14.21
C ALA A 110 -19.79 10.09 -13.35
N GLU A 111 -19.47 11.35 -13.04
CA GLU A 111 -20.22 12.17 -12.06
C GLU A 111 -21.11 13.27 -12.69
N GLN A 112 -21.21 13.39 -14.03
CA GLN A 112 -21.84 14.56 -14.67
C GLN A 112 -23.30 14.39 -15.10
N THR A 113 -24.20 14.02 -14.18
CA THR A 113 -25.62 14.42 -14.00
C THR A 113 -26.57 14.96 -15.08
N ALA A 114 -26.29 15.07 -16.39
CA ALA A 114 -27.34 15.53 -17.32
C ALA A 114 -28.35 14.41 -17.58
N ALA A 115 -29.61 14.68 -17.22
CA ALA A 115 -30.73 13.75 -17.38
C ALA A 115 -30.93 13.36 -18.86
N GLN A 116 -31.07 12.05 -19.10
CA GLN A 116 -31.29 11.37 -20.39
C GLN A 116 -30.04 11.23 -21.28
N ASP A 117 -29.14 10.32 -20.92
CA ASP A 117 -28.07 9.88 -21.84
C ASP A 117 -28.55 8.73 -22.75
N GLU A 118 -28.31 8.88 -24.06
CA GLU A 118 -28.47 7.80 -25.04
C GLU A 118 -27.42 6.70 -24.78
N PRO A 119 -27.78 5.40 -24.91
CA PRO A 119 -26.82 4.31 -24.75
C PRO A 119 -25.71 4.41 -25.82
N GLY A 120 -24.47 4.66 -25.39
CA GLY A 120 -23.28 4.70 -26.26
C GLY A 120 -22.34 5.89 -26.06
N THR A 121 -22.63 6.83 -25.16
CA THR A 121 -21.73 7.95 -24.84
C THR A 121 -20.51 7.50 -24.03
N ASP A 122 -19.38 8.23 -24.13
CA ASP A 122 -18.17 7.97 -23.34
C ASP A 122 -18.43 8.04 -21.82
N ARG A 123 -19.46 8.79 -21.42
CA ARG A 123 -19.92 8.91 -20.04
C ARG A 123 -20.60 7.64 -19.51
N ALA A 124 -21.56 7.08 -20.25
CA ALA A 124 -22.19 5.81 -19.87
C ALA A 124 -21.15 4.68 -19.73
N MET A 125 -20.06 4.75 -20.52
CA MET A 125 -18.91 3.85 -20.37
C MET A 125 -18.16 4.09 -19.05
N ALA A 126 -17.88 5.33 -18.68
CA ALA A 126 -17.22 5.67 -17.42
C ALA A 126 -18.01 5.20 -16.18
N GLU A 127 -19.33 5.46 -16.16
CA GLU A 127 -20.24 5.00 -15.10
C GLU A 127 -20.28 3.47 -15.01
N ARG A 128 -20.33 2.78 -16.15
CA ARG A 128 -20.28 1.31 -16.23
C ARG A 128 -18.96 0.77 -15.68
N VAL A 129 -17.82 1.33 -16.10
CA VAL A 129 -16.49 0.90 -15.62
C VAL A 129 -16.36 1.12 -14.11
N GLN A 130 -16.80 2.27 -13.60
CA GLN A 130 -16.79 2.56 -12.16
C GLN A 130 -17.59 1.52 -11.38
N THR A 131 -18.79 1.19 -11.85
CA THR A 131 -19.66 0.19 -11.21
C THR A 131 -19.01 -1.20 -11.20
N LEU A 132 -18.45 -1.64 -12.34
CA LEU A 132 -17.78 -2.94 -12.47
C LEU A 132 -16.53 -3.02 -11.57
N LEU A 133 -15.72 -1.96 -11.51
CA LEU A 133 -14.53 -1.92 -10.66
C LEU A 133 -14.88 -1.90 -9.17
N ARG A 134 -15.92 -1.17 -8.76
CA ARG A 134 -16.39 -1.17 -7.36
C ARG A 134 -16.93 -2.54 -6.96
N ALA A 135 -17.72 -3.18 -7.81
CA ALA A 135 -18.19 -4.55 -7.58
C ALA A 135 -17.01 -5.52 -7.44
N TRP A 136 -16.05 -5.48 -8.36
CA TRP A 136 -14.82 -6.28 -8.29
C TRP A 136 -14.03 -6.02 -7.00
N ALA A 137 -13.90 -4.77 -6.58
CA ALA A 137 -13.14 -4.38 -5.40
C ALA A 137 -13.73 -4.96 -4.10
N VAL A 138 -15.06 -4.99 -3.98
CA VAL A 138 -15.75 -5.65 -2.85
C VAL A 138 -15.51 -7.16 -2.90
N ASP A 139 -15.73 -7.75 -4.07
CA ASP A 139 -15.62 -9.18 -4.31
C ASP A 139 -14.24 -9.74 -3.99
N GLU A 140 -13.19 -9.04 -4.43
CA GLU A 140 -11.79 -9.42 -4.23
C GLU A 140 -11.19 -8.90 -2.92
N LEU A 141 -11.99 -8.17 -2.13
CA LEU A 141 -11.60 -7.59 -0.84
C LEU A 141 -10.39 -6.66 -1.00
N LEU A 142 -10.46 -5.78 -2.00
CA LEU A 142 -9.39 -4.88 -2.40
C LEU A 142 -8.87 -4.06 -1.22
N ALA A 143 -9.74 -3.51 -0.36
CA ALA A 143 -9.32 -2.73 0.80
C ALA A 143 -8.36 -3.51 1.74
N MET A 144 -8.60 -4.82 1.92
CA MET A 144 -7.69 -5.66 2.70
C MET A 144 -6.37 -5.92 1.96
N ARG A 145 -6.40 -6.06 0.63
CA ARG A 145 -5.18 -6.21 -0.19
C ARG A 145 -4.34 -4.93 -0.18
N VAL A 146 -5.00 -3.78 -0.27
CA VAL A 146 -4.36 -2.47 -0.17
C VAL A 146 -3.71 -2.33 1.19
N MET A 147 -4.43 -2.60 2.28
CA MET A 147 -3.84 -2.56 3.63
C MET A 147 -2.63 -3.50 3.77
N GLN A 148 -2.70 -4.73 3.24
CA GLN A 148 -1.59 -5.69 3.29
C GLN A 148 -0.36 -5.19 2.53
N THR A 149 -0.54 -4.65 1.33
CA THR A 149 0.57 -4.15 0.51
C THR A 149 1.14 -2.86 1.08
N GLU A 150 0.28 -1.96 1.55
CA GLU A 150 0.70 -0.69 2.13
C GLU A 150 1.45 -0.86 3.44
N ARG A 151 1.06 -1.84 4.27
CA ARG A 151 1.84 -2.19 5.45
C ARG A 151 3.27 -2.58 5.06
N LYS A 152 3.44 -3.37 3.99
CA LYS A 152 4.77 -3.74 3.48
C LYS A 152 5.52 -2.55 2.91
N ALA A 153 4.85 -1.69 2.13
CA ALA A 153 5.46 -0.48 1.60
C ALA A 153 5.99 0.43 2.72
N VAL A 154 5.17 0.72 3.74
CA VAL A 154 5.59 1.55 4.89
C VAL A 154 6.75 0.91 5.66
N THR A 155 6.71 -0.41 5.88
CA THR A 155 7.71 -1.14 6.67
C THR A 155 9.02 -1.34 5.93
N TYR A 156 8.98 -1.83 4.70
CA TYR A 156 10.15 -2.25 3.91
C TYR A 156 10.65 -1.18 2.95
N GLY A 157 9.77 -0.26 2.55
CA GLY A 157 10.01 0.69 1.47
C GLY A 157 9.25 0.32 0.20
N ASP A 158 8.76 -0.91 0.08
CA ASP A 158 8.19 -1.43 -1.17
C ASP A 158 7.02 -2.39 -0.93
N GLY A 159 6.08 -2.42 -1.86
CA GLY A 159 4.97 -3.35 -1.92
C GLY A 159 4.79 -3.93 -3.32
N VAL A 160 4.24 -5.13 -3.44
CA VAL A 160 4.07 -5.81 -4.74
C VAL A 160 2.69 -6.43 -4.85
N TYR A 161 1.97 -6.07 -5.90
CA TYR A 161 0.74 -6.74 -6.33
C TYR A 161 1.04 -7.68 -7.50
N LEU A 162 0.41 -8.84 -7.48
CA LEU A 162 0.23 -9.71 -8.63
C LEU A 162 -1.26 -9.78 -8.96
N LEU A 163 -1.58 -9.52 -10.22
CA LEU A 163 -2.90 -9.71 -10.78
C LEU A 163 -2.90 -10.96 -11.65
N ALA A 164 -3.97 -11.74 -11.60
CA ALA A 164 -4.13 -12.89 -12.47
C ALA A 164 -5.61 -13.17 -12.71
N TRP A 165 -5.97 -13.59 -13.91
CA TRP A 165 -7.31 -14.10 -14.17
C TRP A 165 -7.50 -15.45 -13.46
N ASP A 166 -8.57 -15.57 -12.67
CA ASP A 166 -8.94 -16.82 -12.00
C ASP A 166 -10.17 -17.42 -12.70
N PRO A 167 -10.00 -18.46 -13.55
CA PRO A 167 -11.10 -19.02 -14.31
C PRO A 167 -12.15 -19.70 -13.41
N ALA A 168 -11.78 -20.17 -12.21
CA ALA A 168 -12.71 -20.80 -11.29
C ALA A 168 -13.62 -19.78 -10.60
N LYS A 169 -13.11 -18.56 -10.34
CA LYS A 169 -13.90 -17.46 -9.80
C LYS A 169 -14.56 -16.59 -10.86
N GLY A 170 -14.13 -16.72 -12.12
CA GLY A 170 -14.58 -15.88 -13.23
C GLY A 170 -14.24 -14.40 -13.04
N ARG A 171 -13.14 -14.08 -12.35
CA ARG A 171 -12.73 -12.69 -12.09
C ARG A 171 -11.23 -12.55 -11.90
N VAL A 172 -10.73 -11.32 -11.95
CA VAL A 172 -9.32 -11.02 -11.66
C VAL A 172 -9.05 -11.17 -10.17
N ARG A 173 -8.04 -11.96 -9.82
CA ARG A 173 -7.52 -12.11 -8.46
C ARG A 173 -6.42 -11.08 -8.21
N CYS A 174 -6.44 -10.43 -7.04
CA CYS A 174 -5.39 -9.53 -6.59
C CYS A 174 -4.68 -10.16 -5.39
N LYS A 175 -3.37 -10.41 -5.54
CA LYS A 175 -2.55 -11.00 -4.50
C LYS A 175 -1.39 -10.08 -4.15
N THR A 176 -1.23 -9.81 -2.86
CA THR A 176 -0.04 -9.14 -2.32
C THR A 176 1.08 -10.16 -2.16
N TYR A 177 2.27 -9.82 -2.66
CA TYR A 177 3.50 -10.58 -2.44
C TYR A 177 4.42 -9.86 -1.44
N ASP A 178 5.39 -10.61 -0.92
CA ASP A 178 6.52 -9.98 -0.25
C ASP A 178 7.44 -9.31 -1.26
N PRO A 179 7.82 -8.04 -1.09
CA PRO A 179 8.79 -7.41 -1.99
C PRO A 179 10.15 -8.11 -1.95
N GLY A 180 10.49 -8.84 -0.87
CA GLY A 180 11.69 -9.67 -0.83
C GLY A 180 11.68 -10.85 -1.81
N PHE A 181 10.54 -11.14 -2.44
CA PHE A 181 10.43 -12.15 -3.49
C PHE A 181 10.43 -11.56 -4.90
N TYR A 182 10.48 -10.24 -5.06
CA TYR A 182 10.36 -9.55 -6.35
C TYR A 182 11.73 -9.13 -6.87
N PHE A 183 12.06 -9.62 -8.07
CA PHE A 183 13.33 -9.41 -8.77
C PHE A 183 13.02 -8.91 -10.20
N PRO A 184 13.00 -7.59 -10.44
CA PRO A 184 12.78 -7.04 -11.76
C PRO A 184 14.07 -7.08 -12.59
N VAL A 185 13.94 -7.37 -13.89
CA VAL A 185 15.02 -7.20 -14.87
C VAL A 185 14.75 -5.89 -15.59
N LEU A 186 15.57 -4.88 -15.27
CA LEU A 186 15.52 -3.55 -15.87
C LEU A 186 16.46 -3.53 -17.10
N GLY A 187 16.07 -2.79 -18.15
CA GLY A 187 16.90 -2.67 -19.34
C GLY A 187 18.18 -1.87 -19.07
N GLU A 188 19.32 -2.29 -19.65
CA GLU A 188 20.63 -1.65 -19.42
C GLU A 188 20.66 -0.16 -19.81
N ASP A 189 19.85 0.24 -20.81
CA ASP A 189 19.75 1.61 -21.32
C ASP A 189 18.49 2.36 -20.81
N GLY A 190 17.67 1.72 -19.98
CA GLY A 190 16.40 2.27 -19.47
C GLY A 190 16.59 3.13 -18.22
N ASP A 191 15.62 4.00 -17.93
CA ASP A 191 15.54 4.64 -16.61
C ASP A 191 15.14 3.57 -15.59
N ALA A 192 15.74 3.54 -14.39
CA ALA A 192 15.34 2.58 -13.36
C ALA A 192 13.88 2.75 -12.88
N THR A 193 13.26 3.88 -13.24
CA THR A 193 11.82 4.13 -13.07
C THR A 193 10.95 3.52 -14.17
N ASP A 194 11.54 3.04 -15.27
CA ASP A 194 10.84 2.37 -16.35
C ASP A 194 10.17 1.07 -15.86
N TYR A 195 9.11 0.71 -16.56
CA TYR A 195 8.38 -0.51 -16.24
C TYR A 195 9.17 -1.73 -16.76
N PRO A 196 9.42 -2.77 -15.92
CA PRO A 196 10.28 -3.88 -16.30
C PRO A 196 9.71 -4.70 -17.45
N GLU A 197 10.59 -5.24 -18.29
CA GLU A 197 10.21 -6.17 -19.38
C GLU A 197 10.07 -7.61 -18.88
N ARG A 198 10.78 -7.94 -17.80
CA ARG A 198 10.75 -9.25 -17.15
C ARG A 198 10.81 -9.09 -15.64
N VAL A 199 10.03 -9.93 -14.94
CA VAL A 199 10.01 -9.98 -13.49
C VAL A 199 10.05 -11.43 -13.03
N HIS A 200 10.91 -11.71 -12.06
CA HIS A 200 10.96 -12.97 -11.34
C HIS A 200 10.36 -12.80 -9.94
N LEU A 201 9.43 -13.68 -9.60
CA LEU A 201 8.98 -13.91 -8.23
C LEU A 201 9.64 -15.18 -7.70
N ALA A 202 10.62 -15.06 -6.80
CA ALA A 202 11.43 -16.18 -6.34
C ALA A 202 11.47 -16.31 -4.82
N TRP A 203 11.36 -17.54 -4.31
CA TRP A 203 11.51 -17.85 -2.89
C TRP A 203 11.87 -19.31 -2.65
N GLU A 204 12.53 -19.57 -1.52
CA GLU A 204 12.85 -20.92 -1.09
C GLU A 204 11.62 -21.62 -0.46
N LEU A 205 11.46 -22.89 -0.79
CA LEU A 205 10.53 -23.80 -0.14
C LEU A 205 11.35 -24.72 0.78
N PRO A 206 11.06 -24.75 2.09
CA PRO A 206 11.81 -25.54 3.04
C PRO A 206 11.64 -27.04 2.79
N GLU A 207 12.57 -27.83 3.32
CA GLU A 207 12.50 -29.29 3.30
C GLU A 207 11.20 -29.78 3.95
N ASP A 208 10.43 -30.59 3.22
CA ASP A 208 9.26 -31.28 3.76
C ASP A 208 9.56 -32.77 3.90
N LYS A 209 10.06 -33.14 5.09
CA LYS A 209 10.39 -34.53 5.45
C LYS A 209 9.19 -35.46 5.38
N LYS A 210 7.96 -34.97 5.58
CA LYS A 210 6.75 -35.81 5.52
C LYS A 210 6.42 -36.20 4.09
N ARG A 211 6.64 -35.27 3.14
CA ARG A 211 6.43 -35.51 1.70
C ARG A 211 7.68 -35.99 0.98
N GLY A 212 8.82 -36.12 1.68
CA GLY A 212 10.10 -36.50 1.10
C GLY A 212 10.67 -35.46 0.14
N LEU A 213 10.26 -34.19 0.28
CA LEU A 213 10.68 -33.11 -0.60
C LEU A 213 11.93 -32.44 -0.03
N LYS A 214 12.98 -32.36 -0.85
CA LYS A 214 14.20 -31.60 -0.57
C LYS A 214 13.91 -30.09 -0.55
N PRO A 215 14.79 -29.29 0.07
CA PRO A 215 14.69 -27.84 -0.03
C PRO A 215 14.90 -27.42 -1.50
N ARG A 216 14.02 -26.54 -1.98
CA ARG A 216 13.92 -26.20 -3.40
C ARG A 216 13.62 -24.72 -3.59
N LEU A 217 14.14 -24.14 -4.66
CA LEU A 217 13.82 -22.79 -5.10
C LEU A 217 12.59 -22.85 -6.02
N ARG A 218 11.60 -21.98 -5.80
CA ARG A 218 10.52 -21.74 -6.77
C ARG A 218 10.72 -20.37 -7.41
N ARG A 219 10.63 -20.30 -8.73
CA ARG A 219 10.64 -19.04 -9.51
C ARG A 219 9.43 -18.99 -10.42
N ILE A 220 8.69 -17.90 -10.35
CA ILE A 220 7.63 -17.56 -11.30
C ILE A 220 8.11 -16.36 -12.11
N THR A 221 8.28 -16.54 -13.41
CA THR A 221 8.72 -15.51 -14.34
C THR A 221 7.53 -15.02 -15.15
N TYR A 222 7.37 -13.70 -15.19
CA TYR A 222 6.54 -13.01 -16.18
C TYR A 222 7.48 -12.25 -17.10
N GLU A 223 7.42 -12.51 -18.40
CA GLU A 223 8.28 -11.83 -19.38
C GLU A 223 7.47 -11.35 -20.58
N LEU A 224 7.74 -10.13 -21.04
CA LEU A 224 7.28 -9.67 -22.34
C LEU A 224 8.20 -10.22 -23.42
N GLY A 225 7.62 -10.79 -24.46
CA GLY A 225 8.36 -11.31 -25.59
C GLY A 225 7.54 -11.28 -26.87
N TRP A 226 8.22 -11.52 -27.99
CA TRP A 226 7.57 -11.63 -29.29
C TRP A 226 6.55 -12.77 -29.30
N ILE A 227 5.44 -12.57 -30.00
CA ILE A 227 4.42 -13.62 -30.17
C ILE A 227 5.02 -14.75 -31.01
N HIS A 228 4.91 -15.97 -30.48
CA HIS A 228 5.36 -17.21 -31.13
C HIS A 228 4.15 -18.04 -31.60
N PRO A 229 4.36 -19.01 -32.52
CA PRO A 229 3.30 -19.94 -32.91
C PRO A 229 2.70 -20.70 -31.72
N ALA A 230 1.49 -21.21 -31.90
CA ALA A 230 0.75 -21.91 -30.87
C ALA A 230 1.55 -23.09 -30.31
N THR A 231 1.52 -23.23 -28.98
CA THR A 231 2.16 -24.34 -28.26
C THR A 231 1.12 -25.12 -27.47
N THR A 232 1.34 -26.43 -27.33
CA THR A 232 0.52 -27.32 -26.50
C THR A 232 1.38 -28.01 -25.44
N SER A 233 0.75 -28.55 -24.40
CA SER A 233 1.44 -29.30 -23.36
C SER A 233 1.80 -30.69 -23.86
N GLY A 234 3.06 -31.07 -23.69
CA GLY A 234 3.61 -32.35 -24.10
C GLY A 234 4.61 -32.89 -23.08
N ILE A 235 5.26 -33.99 -23.45
CA ILE A 235 6.30 -34.63 -22.66
C ILE A 235 7.51 -34.82 -23.57
N ASP A 236 8.71 -34.47 -23.09
CA ASP A 236 9.94 -34.65 -23.85
C ASP A 236 10.39 -36.13 -23.86
N GLN A 237 11.50 -36.41 -24.55
CA GLN A 237 12.06 -37.77 -24.64
C GLN A 237 12.50 -38.35 -23.28
N THR A 238 12.68 -37.50 -22.27
CA THR A 238 13.10 -37.88 -20.91
C THR A 238 11.93 -38.04 -19.95
N GLY A 239 10.69 -37.84 -20.41
CA GLY A 239 9.50 -37.92 -19.58
C GLY A 239 9.14 -36.61 -18.85
N ARG A 240 9.80 -35.49 -19.17
CA ARG A 240 9.60 -34.19 -18.54
C ARG A 240 8.47 -33.42 -19.24
N PRO A 241 7.56 -32.76 -18.49
CA PRO A 241 6.56 -31.89 -19.09
C PRO A 241 7.23 -30.69 -19.78
N VAL A 242 6.91 -30.47 -21.05
CA VAL A 242 7.41 -29.34 -21.86
C VAL A 242 6.28 -28.82 -22.74
N ARG A 243 6.42 -27.59 -23.25
CA ARG A 243 5.52 -27.11 -24.31
C ARG A 243 6.11 -27.40 -25.69
N THR A 244 5.30 -27.95 -26.59
CA THR A 244 5.69 -28.27 -27.97
C THR A 244 4.89 -27.44 -28.95
N LEU A 245 5.52 -27.03 -30.06
CA LEU A 245 4.83 -26.33 -31.14
C LEU A 245 3.72 -27.20 -31.72
N VAL A 246 2.58 -26.58 -32.00
CA VAL A 246 1.49 -27.22 -32.71
C VAL A 246 1.76 -27.06 -34.20
N GLU A 247 1.95 -28.18 -34.90
CA GLU A 247 2.15 -28.21 -36.34
C GLU A 247 0.88 -28.71 -37.05
N THR A 248 0.65 -28.21 -38.25
CA THR A 248 -0.40 -28.72 -39.16
C THR A 248 -0.07 -30.14 -39.61
N GLU A 249 -1.10 -30.95 -39.87
CA GLU A 249 -0.89 -32.28 -40.45
C GLU A 249 -0.20 -32.15 -41.82
N PRO A 250 0.90 -32.90 -42.07
CA PRO A 250 1.56 -32.87 -43.36
C PRO A 250 0.65 -33.50 -44.42
N ASP A 251 0.47 -32.81 -45.55
CA ASP A 251 -0.27 -33.30 -46.74
C ASP A 251 0.71 -33.53 -47.91
N ASP A 252 0.32 -34.33 -48.90
CA ASP A 252 1.13 -34.74 -50.05
C ASP A 252 1.60 -33.51 -50.88
N GLY A 253 2.77 -32.98 -50.51
CA GLY A 253 3.43 -31.86 -51.17
C GLY A 253 3.61 -30.60 -50.32
N THR A 254 3.08 -30.56 -49.09
CA THR A 254 3.20 -29.40 -48.19
C THR A 254 3.79 -29.83 -46.84
N PRO A 255 4.95 -29.28 -46.42
CA PRO A 255 5.51 -29.61 -45.12
C PRO A 255 4.62 -29.09 -43.99
N ALA A 256 4.68 -29.75 -42.84
CA ALA A 256 4.00 -29.31 -41.63
C ALA A 256 4.42 -27.87 -41.29
N GLN A 257 3.43 -26.99 -41.07
CA GLN A 257 3.64 -25.59 -40.72
C GLN A 257 3.15 -25.31 -39.30
N PRO A 258 3.83 -24.42 -38.54
CA PRO A 258 3.38 -24.00 -37.22
C PRO A 258 1.99 -23.33 -37.27
N VAL A 259 1.10 -23.76 -36.38
CA VAL A 259 -0.25 -23.20 -36.25
C VAL A 259 -0.17 -21.87 -35.48
N LEU A 260 -0.93 -20.88 -35.91
CA LEU A 260 -1.06 -19.60 -35.20
C LEU A 260 -2.01 -19.71 -34.01
N GLY A 261 -1.77 -18.91 -32.97
CA GLY A 261 -2.69 -18.80 -31.84
C GLY A 261 -4.02 -18.15 -32.23
N VAL A 262 -5.01 -18.29 -31.36
CA VAL A 262 -6.33 -17.68 -31.57
C VAL A 262 -6.20 -16.15 -31.62
N GLY A 263 -6.67 -15.54 -32.70
CA GLY A 263 -6.62 -14.09 -32.91
C GLY A 263 -5.28 -13.55 -33.45
N ASP A 264 -4.34 -14.44 -33.76
CA ASP A 264 -3.05 -14.07 -34.34
C ASP A 264 -3.13 -13.96 -35.86
N THR A 265 -2.40 -12.98 -36.41
CA THR A 265 -2.24 -12.78 -37.86
C THR A 265 -0.78 -12.55 -38.20
N ILE A 266 -0.39 -12.81 -39.44
CA ILE A 266 1.00 -12.63 -39.91
C ILE A 266 1.08 -11.33 -40.71
N THR A 267 2.03 -10.45 -40.39
CA THR A 267 2.29 -9.23 -41.17
C THR A 267 3.01 -9.56 -42.48
N PRO A 268 3.04 -8.66 -43.47
CA PRO A 268 3.80 -8.88 -44.72
C PRO A 268 5.29 -9.20 -44.51
N GLU A 269 5.87 -8.76 -43.39
CA GLU A 269 7.25 -8.99 -42.97
C GLU A 269 7.46 -10.36 -42.30
N GLY A 270 6.40 -11.16 -42.13
CA GLY A 270 6.47 -12.49 -41.51
C GLY A 270 6.42 -12.49 -39.98
N LEU A 271 6.09 -11.35 -39.35
CA LEU A 271 5.95 -11.25 -37.89
C LEU A 271 4.52 -11.62 -37.47
N ILE A 272 4.39 -12.29 -36.33
CA ILE A 272 3.08 -12.59 -35.75
C ILE A 272 2.61 -11.37 -34.94
N VAL A 273 1.36 -10.95 -35.17
CA VAL A 273 0.70 -9.86 -34.44
C VAL A 273 -0.67 -10.27 -33.92
N ARG A 274 -1.05 -9.70 -32.79
CA ARG A 274 -2.36 -9.89 -32.16
C ARG A 274 -3.06 -8.56 -31.95
N GLN A 275 -4.34 -8.48 -32.32
CA GLN A 275 -5.19 -7.34 -32.01
C GLN A 275 -5.79 -7.51 -30.62
N TYR A 276 -5.27 -6.76 -29.64
CA TYR A 276 -5.83 -6.75 -28.29
C TYR A 276 -7.08 -5.85 -28.21
N PRO A 277 -8.09 -6.19 -27.37
CA PRO A 277 -9.33 -5.40 -27.24
C PRO A 277 -9.13 -3.95 -26.76
N TRP A 278 -7.96 -3.65 -26.17
CA TRP A 278 -7.64 -2.36 -25.56
C TRP A 278 -6.55 -1.58 -26.30
N ASN A 279 -6.08 -2.08 -27.44
CA ASN A 279 -5.11 -1.39 -28.29
C ASN A 279 -5.78 -0.90 -29.57
N ASP A 280 -5.36 0.25 -30.06
CA ASP A 280 -5.81 0.77 -31.36
C ASP A 280 -5.10 0.08 -32.53
N THR A 281 -3.88 -0.42 -32.29
CA THR A 281 -3.04 -1.11 -33.28
C THR A 281 -2.70 -2.54 -32.83
N PRO A 282 -2.49 -3.48 -33.77
CA PRO A 282 -1.97 -4.80 -33.44
C PRO A 282 -0.61 -4.70 -32.72
N SER A 283 -0.38 -5.58 -31.76
CA SER A 283 0.89 -5.67 -31.03
C SER A 283 1.66 -6.92 -31.43
N HIS A 284 2.98 -6.83 -31.41
CA HIS A 284 3.91 -7.93 -31.64
C HIS A 284 4.30 -8.68 -30.35
N PHE A 285 3.89 -8.16 -29.20
CA PHE A 285 4.30 -8.64 -27.88
C PHE A 285 3.17 -9.37 -27.16
N THR A 286 3.56 -10.35 -26.36
CA THR A 286 2.71 -11.00 -25.37
C THR A 286 3.51 -11.28 -24.09
N CYS A 287 2.79 -11.45 -22.98
CA CYS A 287 3.35 -11.85 -21.70
C CYS A 287 3.36 -13.38 -21.61
N TYR A 288 4.55 -13.93 -21.38
CA TYR A 288 4.76 -15.34 -21.11
C TYR A 288 4.88 -15.58 -19.60
N LEU A 289 4.24 -16.66 -19.14
CA LEU A 289 4.32 -17.17 -17.78
C LEU A 289 5.16 -18.44 -17.73
N THR A 290 6.18 -18.44 -16.88
CA THR A 290 6.95 -19.63 -16.51
C THR A 290 6.89 -19.84 -15.00
N ASP A 291 6.42 -21.01 -14.53
CA ASP A 291 6.43 -21.37 -13.10
C ASP A 291 7.19 -22.68 -12.93
N ALA A 292 8.34 -22.62 -12.28
CA ALA A 292 9.26 -23.72 -12.15
C ALA A 292 9.89 -23.83 -10.76
N THR A 293 10.35 -25.04 -10.43
CA THR A 293 11.09 -25.34 -9.21
C THR A 293 12.41 -26.05 -9.48
N TRP A 294 13.43 -25.75 -8.68
CA TRP A 294 14.78 -26.34 -8.74
C TRP A 294 15.17 -26.86 -7.36
N ASP A 295 15.77 -28.06 -7.29
CA ASP A 295 16.38 -28.54 -6.05
C ASP A 295 17.61 -27.69 -5.70
N LEU A 296 17.67 -27.15 -4.48
CA LEU A 296 18.80 -26.29 -4.07
C LEU A 296 20.14 -27.02 -4.12
N GLY A 297 20.12 -28.34 -3.92
CA GLY A 297 21.31 -29.19 -4.03
C GLY A 297 21.91 -29.24 -5.44
N ASP A 298 21.15 -28.89 -6.48
CA ASP A 298 21.60 -28.93 -7.87
C ASP A 298 22.13 -27.58 -8.38
N LEU A 299 21.93 -26.52 -7.59
CA LEU A 299 22.40 -25.15 -7.84
C LEU A 299 23.81 -24.93 -7.26
N LYS A 300 24.79 -25.74 -7.68
CA LYS A 300 26.19 -25.69 -7.17
C LYS A 300 27.13 -24.76 -7.96
N GLY A 301 26.61 -23.95 -8.87
CA GLY A 301 27.35 -22.97 -9.69
C GLY A 301 27.00 -21.52 -9.34
N PRO A 302 27.63 -20.51 -9.98
CA PRO A 302 27.28 -19.10 -9.83
C PRO A 302 26.00 -18.78 -10.62
N HIS A 303 24.90 -19.45 -10.29
CA HIS A 303 23.59 -19.18 -10.88
C HIS A 303 22.82 -18.29 -9.94
N ASP A 304 22.34 -17.15 -10.45
CA ASP A 304 21.36 -16.30 -9.77
C ASP A 304 19.95 -16.59 -10.30
N VAL A 305 18.98 -15.78 -9.88
CA VAL A 305 17.56 -15.90 -10.25
C VAL A 305 17.33 -15.70 -11.75
N ASP A 306 18.23 -15.01 -12.44
CA ASP A 306 18.11 -14.68 -13.86
C ASP A 306 18.64 -15.83 -14.73
N ASP A 307 19.77 -16.45 -14.35
CA ASP A 307 20.44 -17.54 -15.09
C ASP A 307 20.31 -18.92 -14.42
N LEU A 308 19.10 -19.28 -13.96
CA LEU A 308 18.84 -20.62 -13.44
C LEU A 308 18.88 -21.69 -14.55
N PRO A 309 19.52 -22.86 -14.31
CA PRO A 309 19.66 -23.91 -15.31
C PRO A 309 18.31 -24.53 -15.69
N MET A 310 17.82 -24.21 -16.88
CA MET A 310 16.49 -24.62 -17.36
C MET A 310 16.39 -26.12 -17.63
N ASP A 311 17.50 -26.81 -17.89
CA ASP A 311 17.58 -28.27 -18.02
C ASP A 311 17.23 -29.02 -16.72
N LYS A 312 17.37 -28.36 -15.57
CA LYS A 312 17.06 -28.92 -14.24
C LYS A 312 15.73 -28.44 -13.66
N ALA A 313 14.99 -27.61 -14.40
CA ALA A 313 13.75 -27.03 -13.90
C ALA A 313 12.61 -28.06 -13.89
N HIS A 314 11.79 -28.05 -12.84
CA HIS A 314 10.53 -28.80 -12.80
C HIS A 314 9.37 -27.82 -12.98
N PHE A 315 8.72 -27.84 -14.15
CA PHE A 315 7.62 -26.94 -14.49
C PHE A 315 6.32 -27.35 -13.81
N ALA A 316 5.59 -26.36 -13.31
CA ALA A 316 4.26 -26.55 -12.76
C ALA A 316 3.21 -26.73 -13.85
N THR A 317 2.10 -27.37 -13.50
CA THR A 317 0.93 -27.52 -14.36
C THR A 317 -0.25 -26.77 -13.73
N ASN A 318 -0.97 -25.98 -14.52
CA ASN A 318 -2.14 -25.24 -14.03
C ASN A 318 -3.38 -26.15 -13.89
N ALA A 319 -4.49 -25.59 -13.39
CA ALA A 319 -5.74 -26.33 -13.21
C ALA A 319 -6.38 -26.81 -14.53
N ALA A 320 -6.03 -26.19 -15.66
CA ALA A 320 -6.45 -26.60 -16.99
C ALA A 320 -5.57 -27.72 -17.59
N GLY A 321 -4.55 -28.18 -16.87
CA GLY A 321 -3.62 -29.21 -17.34
C GLY A 321 -2.49 -28.67 -18.20
N GLU A 322 -2.32 -27.35 -18.30
CA GLU A 322 -1.27 -26.75 -19.11
C GLU A 322 0.05 -26.63 -18.36
N VAL A 323 1.14 -26.97 -19.04
CA VAL A 323 2.51 -26.78 -18.55
C VAL A 323 2.85 -25.29 -18.60
N LEU A 324 3.30 -24.77 -17.46
CA LEU A 324 3.70 -23.38 -17.25
C LEU A 324 5.18 -23.17 -17.61
N ASP A 325 5.53 -23.48 -18.86
CA ASP A 325 6.83 -23.21 -19.45
C ASP A 325 6.63 -22.25 -20.61
N ARG A 326 6.87 -20.95 -20.39
CA ARG A 326 6.54 -19.87 -21.33
C ARG A 326 5.13 -19.99 -21.91
N LEU A 327 4.13 -20.17 -21.06
CA LEU A 327 2.72 -20.13 -21.44
C LEU A 327 2.34 -18.71 -21.87
N ASP A 328 1.78 -18.55 -23.06
CA ASP A 328 1.22 -17.27 -23.54
C ASP A 328 -0.04 -16.92 -22.73
N LEU A 329 -0.02 -15.79 -22.01
CA LEU A 329 -1.14 -15.30 -21.20
C LEU A 329 -2.15 -14.47 -21.99
N TYR A 330 -1.92 -14.22 -23.28
CA TYR A 330 -2.78 -13.39 -24.12
C TYR A 330 -2.99 -11.97 -23.57
N ILE A 331 -1.93 -11.37 -23.02
CA ILE A 331 -1.87 -9.99 -22.56
C ILE A 331 -0.55 -9.35 -22.99
N ASP A 332 -0.55 -8.05 -23.26
CA ASP A 332 0.64 -7.30 -23.74
C ASP A 332 1.34 -6.48 -22.65
N PHE A 333 1.15 -6.86 -21.38
CA PHE A 333 1.75 -6.21 -20.22
C PHE A 333 2.06 -7.25 -19.13
N LEU A 334 3.01 -6.95 -18.24
CA LEU A 334 3.25 -7.80 -17.06
C LEU A 334 2.16 -7.51 -16.01
N PRO A 335 1.53 -8.52 -15.41
CA PRO A 335 0.44 -8.29 -14.47
C PRO A 335 0.96 -8.08 -13.03
N ILE A 336 2.08 -7.36 -12.87
CA ILE A 336 2.74 -7.09 -11.58
C ILE A 336 2.82 -5.58 -11.35
N VAL A 337 2.48 -5.12 -10.15
CA VAL A 337 2.60 -3.70 -9.79
C VAL A 337 3.48 -3.57 -8.56
N HIS A 338 4.68 -3.02 -8.75
CA HIS A 338 5.55 -2.58 -7.66
C HIS A 338 5.13 -1.16 -7.19
N VAL A 339 5.02 -1.02 -5.88
CA VAL A 339 4.55 0.19 -5.19
C VAL A 339 5.63 0.66 -4.22
N PRO A 340 6.43 1.66 -4.59
CA PRO A 340 7.41 2.23 -3.69
C PRO A 340 6.72 3.12 -2.64
N ASN A 341 7.28 3.14 -1.43
CA ASN A 341 6.76 3.89 -0.29
C ASN A 341 6.99 5.39 -0.41
N THR A 342 8.13 5.76 -1.00
CA THR A 342 8.52 7.12 -1.33
C THR A 342 8.70 7.21 -2.84
N VAL A 343 8.68 8.43 -3.38
CA VAL A 343 9.18 8.64 -4.74
C VAL A 343 10.66 8.22 -4.75
N PRO A 344 11.08 7.25 -5.57
CA PRO A 344 12.48 6.86 -5.66
C PRO A 344 13.35 8.03 -6.11
N ASP A 345 14.62 8.03 -5.71
CA ASP A 345 15.60 8.97 -6.25
C ASP A 345 15.83 8.66 -7.74
N ALA A 346 16.39 9.62 -8.49
CA ALA A 346 16.70 9.38 -9.90
C ALA A 346 17.63 8.17 -10.06
N GLU A 347 17.38 7.34 -11.08
CA GLU A 347 18.12 6.10 -11.35
C GLU A 347 17.92 4.99 -10.31
N GLU A 348 17.00 5.15 -9.35
CA GLU A 348 16.64 4.12 -8.37
C GLU A 348 15.22 3.56 -8.62
N HIS A 349 15.07 2.24 -8.50
CA HIS A 349 13.76 1.58 -8.62
C HIS A 349 13.00 1.53 -7.28
N TRP A 350 13.73 1.55 -6.16
CA TRP A 350 13.23 1.15 -4.84
C TRP A 350 12.79 2.34 -3.99
N GLY A 351 11.74 2.13 -3.18
CA GLY A 351 11.30 3.09 -2.19
C GLY A 351 12.10 3.00 -0.89
N THR A 352 12.00 4.04 -0.06
CA THR A 352 12.61 4.06 1.28
C THR A 352 11.57 3.75 2.36
N SER A 353 11.92 2.87 3.30
CA SER A 353 11.10 2.58 4.48
C SER A 353 10.86 3.82 5.35
N SER A 354 9.65 3.96 5.88
CA SER A 354 9.35 5.01 6.86
C SER A 354 10.10 4.80 8.18
N LEU A 355 10.40 3.54 8.53
CA LEU A 355 11.19 3.21 9.73
C LEU A 355 12.64 3.66 9.61
N ALA A 356 13.22 3.63 8.41
CA ALA A 356 14.66 3.89 8.19
C ALA A 356 15.14 5.20 8.84
N LYS A 357 14.29 6.23 8.88
CA LYS A 357 14.60 7.56 9.44
C LYS A 357 14.67 7.58 10.97
N VAL A 358 13.96 6.67 11.65
CA VAL A 358 13.81 6.66 13.12
C VAL A 358 14.49 5.48 13.81
N LEU A 359 14.99 4.49 13.06
CA LEU A 359 15.61 3.29 13.62
C LEU A 359 16.69 3.57 14.68
N GLN A 360 17.50 4.62 14.50
CA GLN A 360 18.54 4.97 15.46
C GLN A 360 17.94 5.50 16.77
N VAL A 361 16.84 6.24 16.70
CA VAL A 361 16.13 6.73 17.88
C VAL A 361 15.49 5.56 18.63
N PHE A 362 14.93 4.58 17.92
CA PHE A 362 14.38 3.36 18.54
C PHE A 362 15.44 2.49 19.22
N ASP A 363 16.65 2.42 18.67
CA ASP A 363 17.78 1.77 19.36
C ASP A 363 18.11 2.48 20.68
N GLU A 364 18.21 3.80 20.65
CA GLU A 364 18.50 4.61 21.84
C GLU A 364 17.39 4.51 22.88
N LEU A 365 16.13 4.47 22.43
CA LEU A 365 14.95 4.31 23.29
C LEU A 365 14.98 2.95 24.00
N SER A 366 15.14 1.87 23.23
CA SER A 366 15.24 0.50 23.76
C SER A 366 16.42 0.34 24.73
N GLY A 367 17.55 0.96 24.41
CA GLY A 367 18.72 1.03 25.29
C GLY A 367 18.42 1.75 26.60
N THR A 368 17.82 2.94 26.52
CA THR A 368 17.47 3.77 27.68
C THR A 368 16.47 3.08 28.60
N ASP A 369 15.48 2.36 28.05
CA ASP A 369 14.51 1.62 28.84
C ASP A 369 15.12 0.40 29.53
N THR A 370 16.04 -0.28 28.84
CA THR A 370 16.81 -1.40 29.41
C THR A 370 17.66 -0.91 30.58
N ASP A 371 18.35 0.21 30.42
CA ASP A 371 19.17 0.82 31.46
C ASP A 371 18.29 1.35 32.61
N SER A 372 17.14 1.94 32.32
CA SER A 372 16.15 2.38 33.32
C SER A 372 15.65 1.20 34.17
N ALA A 373 15.36 0.06 33.55
CA ALA A 373 14.93 -1.13 34.25
C ALA A 373 16.04 -1.69 35.16
N LYS A 374 17.29 -1.72 34.67
CA LYS A 374 18.46 -2.12 35.47
C LYS A 374 18.71 -1.15 36.62
N ALA A 375 18.61 0.16 36.37
CA ALA A 375 18.76 1.19 37.39
C ALA A 375 17.66 1.07 38.46
N SER A 376 16.41 0.85 38.08
CA SER A 376 15.28 0.66 39.01
C SER A 376 15.50 -0.50 39.98
N ALA A 377 16.21 -1.56 39.58
CA ALA A 377 16.56 -2.65 40.49
C ALA A 377 17.51 -2.18 41.60
N THR A 378 18.48 -1.31 41.28
CA THR A 378 19.41 -0.74 42.27
C THR A 378 18.76 0.33 43.15
N THR A 379 17.79 1.07 42.63
CA THR A 379 17.00 2.01 43.45
C THR A 379 16.05 1.27 44.39
N GLY A 380 15.44 0.17 43.94
CA GLY A 380 14.56 -0.66 44.76
C GLY A 380 15.31 -1.45 45.85
N ALA A 381 16.59 -1.76 45.63
CA ALA A 381 17.49 -2.40 46.58
C ALA A 381 18.75 -1.52 46.79
N PRO A 382 18.67 -0.49 47.65
CA PRO A 382 19.70 0.54 47.74
C PRO A 382 21.05 -0.05 48.16
N ILE A 383 22.11 0.46 47.56
CA ILE A 383 23.48 0.09 47.91
C ILE A 383 23.82 0.77 49.25
N LEU A 384 24.17 -0.05 50.24
CA LEU A 384 24.55 0.42 51.57
C LEU A 384 26.08 0.46 51.70
N ALA A 385 26.63 1.63 52.00
CA ALA A 385 28.02 1.82 52.35
C ALA A 385 28.17 1.87 53.88
N ILE A 386 28.95 0.95 54.44
CA ILE A 386 29.22 0.86 55.88
C ILE A 386 30.66 1.27 56.15
N SER A 387 30.85 2.26 57.02
CA SER A 387 32.17 2.69 57.49
C SER A 387 32.33 2.42 59.00
N GLY A 388 33.53 2.08 59.46
CA GLY A 388 33.81 1.84 60.89
C GLY A 388 33.28 0.51 61.44
N ARG A 389 33.20 -0.55 60.62
CA ARG A 389 32.77 -1.88 61.08
C ARG A 389 33.75 -2.44 62.12
N GLY A 390 33.24 -2.77 63.31
CA GLY A 390 34.01 -3.41 64.38
C GLY A 390 34.63 -4.72 63.90
N GLY A 391 35.94 -4.88 64.13
CA GLY A 391 36.71 -5.98 63.57
C GLY A 391 36.35 -7.34 64.17
N SER A 392 35.59 -8.15 63.44
CA SER A 392 35.77 -9.61 63.43
C SER A 392 35.18 -10.23 62.17
N GLY A 393 36.01 -10.95 61.42
CA GLY A 393 35.58 -11.93 60.43
C GLY A 393 35.48 -11.43 58.98
N ARG A 394 36.27 -12.06 58.10
CA ARG A 394 36.28 -12.06 56.62
C ARG A 394 35.13 -11.31 55.92
N ARG A 395 35.50 -10.55 54.86
CA ARG A 395 34.65 -10.14 53.74
C ARG A 395 33.67 -11.28 53.41
N SER A 396 32.47 -11.20 53.96
CA SER A 396 31.38 -12.15 53.78
C SER A 396 30.23 -11.32 53.23
N GLU A 397 29.64 -11.80 52.15
CA GLU A 397 28.39 -11.27 51.64
C GLU A 397 27.38 -11.22 52.78
N MET A 398 26.85 -10.03 53.06
CA MET A 398 25.89 -9.82 54.12
C MET A 398 24.52 -9.66 53.48
N ALA A 399 23.66 -10.65 53.66
CA ALA A 399 22.27 -10.56 53.23
C ALA A 399 21.52 -9.65 54.21
N VAL A 400 21.23 -8.42 53.78
CA VAL A 400 20.46 -7.44 54.56
C VAL A 400 19.00 -7.57 54.18
N ALA A 401 18.14 -7.88 55.15
CA ALA A 401 16.69 -7.97 55.00
C ALA A 401 15.96 -6.98 55.93
N PRO A 402 14.69 -6.64 55.67
CA PRO A 402 13.90 -5.81 56.58
C PRO A 402 13.94 -6.35 58.02
N GLY A 403 14.28 -5.50 58.98
CA GLY A 403 14.40 -5.88 60.41
C GLY A 403 15.78 -6.38 60.85
N THR A 404 16.77 -6.44 59.95
CA THR A 404 18.15 -6.81 60.31
C THR A 404 18.83 -5.71 61.13
N ILE A 405 19.43 -6.07 62.27
CA ILE A 405 20.24 -5.15 63.09
C ILE A 405 21.69 -5.23 62.62
N LEU A 406 22.28 -4.08 62.29
CA LEU A 406 23.67 -3.95 61.87
C LEU A 406 24.51 -3.33 62.99
N GLU A 407 25.45 -4.09 63.54
CA GLU A 407 26.38 -3.58 64.55
C GLU A 407 27.50 -2.74 63.90
N LEU A 408 27.57 -1.46 64.30
CA LEU A 408 28.60 -0.51 63.87
C LEU A 408 29.62 -0.32 65.00
N GLY A 409 30.90 -0.16 64.65
CA GLY A 409 31.93 0.15 65.64
C GLY A 409 31.87 1.61 66.11
N GLU A 410 32.75 1.98 67.04
CA GLU A 410 32.86 3.35 67.53
C GLU A 410 33.22 4.33 66.38
N GLY A 411 32.37 5.34 66.15
CA GLY A 411 32.47 6.24 65.00
C GLY A 411 31.97 5.66 63.65
N GLY A 412 31.31 4.50 63.67
CA GLY A 412 30.76 3.89 62.47
C GLY A 412 29.56 4.63 61.88
N ARG A 413 29.42 4.60 60.54
CA ARG A 413 28.31 5.21 59.81
C ARG A 413 27.77 4.28 58.74
N LEU A 414 26.48 4.43 58.45
CA LEU A 414 25.80 3.76 57.35
C LEU A 414 25.25 4.84 56.42
N ASP A 415 25.74 4.86 55.18
CA ASP A 415 25.32 5.77 54.14
C ASP A 415 24.64 4.96 53.03
N ALA A 416 23.45 5.38 52.59
CA ALA A 416 22.81 4.79 51.43
C ALA A 416 23.21 5.59 50.18
N VAL A 417 23.63 4.89 49.13
CA VAL A 417 23.86 5.53 47.83
C VAL A 417 22.51 5.72 47.14
N ASP A 418 22.02 6.95 47.12
CA ASP A 418 20.77 7.29 46.45
C ASP A 418 20.98 7.37 44.92
N THR A 419 20.35 6.44 44.20
CA THR A 419 20.36 6.38 42.73
C THR A 419 19.06 6.91 42.10
N SER A 420 18.12 7.41 42.90
CA SER A 420 16.83 7.90 42.41
C SER A 420 16.92 9.09 41.46
N PRO A 421 17.86 10.06 41.60
CA PRO A 421 17.99 11.16 40.63
C PRO A 421 18.43 10.67 39.25
N GLN A 422 19.32 9.68 39.19
CA GLN A 422 19.78 9.10 37.93
C GLN A 422 18.66 8.32 37.24
N LEU A 423 17.84 7.59 37.99
CA LEU A 423 16.65 6.92 37.45
C LEU A 423 15.62 7.92 36.90
N ALA A 424 15.42 9.05 37.58
CA ALA A 424 14.54 10.10 37.10
C ALA A 424 15.02 10.69 35.76
N GLU A 425 16.34 10.92 35.64
CA GLU A 425 16.92 11.43 34.39
C GLU A 425 16.80 10.44 33.23
N LEU A 426 17.00 9.14 33.47
CA LEU A 426 16.80 8.12 32.43
C LEU A 426 15.34 8.08 31.94
N ARG A 427 14.36 8.25 32.82
CA ARG A 427 12.93 8.35 32.44
C ARG A 427 12.61 9.61 31.65
N ASN A 428 13.21 10.75 32.01
CA ASN A 428 13.09 11.99 31.25
C ASN A 428 13.66 11.80 29.84
N ARG A 429 14.80 11.13 29.73
CA ARG A 429 15.45 10.84 28.45
C ARG A 429 14.57 9.99 27.52
N THR A 430 13.85 8.99 28.03
CA THR A 430 12.88 8.22 27.23
C THR A 430 11.82 9.14 26.60
N THR A 431 11.33 10.12 27.35
CA THR A 431 10.34 11.10 26.86
C THR A 431 10.92 11.97 25.74
N GLU A 432 12.13 12.52 25.93
CA GLU A 432 12.81 13.31 24.89
C GLU A 432 13.05 12.52 23.61
N LEU A 433 13.44 11.24 23.72
CA LEU A 433 13.67 10.36 22.57
C LEU A 433 12.36 10.08 21.82
N SER A 434 11.26 9.86 22.52
CA SER A 434 9.94 9.70 21.91
C SER A 434 9.50 10.96 21.14
N GLU A 435 9.67 12.15 21.72
CA GLU A 435 9.38 13.43 21.04
C GLU A 435 10.26 13.64 19.81
N ARG A 436 11.54 13.26 19.91
CA ARG A 436 12.47 13.30 18.77
C ARG A 436 12.06 12.34 17.66
N ALA A 437 11.63 11.11 18.00
CA ALA A 437 11.13 10.14 17.05
C ALA A 437 9.91 10.69 16.30
N ALA A 438 8.93 11.23 17.02
CA ALA A 438 7.75 11.90 16.48
C ALA A 438 8.11 13.03 15.51
N THR A 439 9.07 13.88 15.88
CA THR A 439 9.55 15.00 15.05
C THR A 439 10.22 14.52 13.76
N ILE A 440 11.15 13.57 13.85
CA ILE A 440 11.88 13.03 12.68
C ILE A 440 10.92 12.30 11.74
N ALA A 441 9.96 11.57 12.32
CA ALA A 441 8.99 10.84 11.55
C ALA A 441 7.87 11.71 10.96
N ARG A 442 7.80 13.00 11.34
CA ARG A 442 6.71 13.92 10.97
C ARG A 442 5.34 13.44 11.45
N LEU A 443 5.29 12.71 12.57
CA LEU A 443 4.07 12.30 13.25
C LEU A 443 3.90 13.12 14.53
N PRO A 444 3.16 14.25 14.50
CA PRO A 444 2.93 15.02 15.71
C PRO A 444 2.10 14.23 16.74
N ALA A 445 2.21 14.57 18.02
CA ALA A 445 1.50 13.90 19.11
C ALA A 445 -0.03 13.83 18.90
N VAL A 446 -0.61 14.85 18.26
CA VAL A 446 -2.04 14.87 17.91
C VAL A 446 -2.40 13.75 16.92
N ALA A 447 -1.52 13.45 15.97
CA ALA A 447 -1.69 12.36 15.00
C ALA A 447 -1.56 10.97 15.67
N LEU A 448 -0.71 10.87 16.69
CA LEU A 448 -0.58 9.67 17.53
C LEU A 448 -1.72 9.51 18.55
N GLY A 449 -2.64 10.47 18.64
CA GLY A 449 -3.73 10.45 19.62
C GLY A 449 -3.28 10.57 21.08
N THR A 450 -2.06 11.07 21.32
CA THR A 450 -1.48 11.16 22.68
C THR A 450 -1.76 12.48 23.38
N VAL A 451 -2.36 13.45 22.69
CA VAL A 451 -2.76 14.75 23.25
C VAL A 451 -4.15 14.64 23.86
N ASN A 452 -4.34 15.27 25.04
CA ASN A 452 -5.63 15.32 25.70
C ASN A 452 -6.65 16.11 24.83
N PRO A 453 -7.85 15.56 24.55
CA PRO A 453 -8.89 16.24 23.75
C PRO A 453 -9.25 17.65 24.22
N THR A 454 -9.13 17.95 25.53
CA THR A 454 -9.41 19.28 26.08
C THR A 454 -8.31 20.31 25.82
N GLU A 455 -7.12 19.85 25.43
CA GLU A 455 -5.94 20.67 25.12
C GLU A 455 -5.73 20.79 23.60
N VAL A 456 -6.65 20.25 22.79
CA VAL A 456 -6.56 20.31 21.33
C VAL A 456 -6.59 21.78 20.89
N PRO A 457 -5.58 22.24 20.13
CA PRO A 457 -5.50 23.63 19.70
C PRO A 457 -6.69 24.02 18.81
N SER A 458 -7.01 25.31 18.74
CA SER A 458 -7.94 25.86 17.74
C SER A 458 -7.63 25.35 16.33
N GLY A 459 -8.62 25.21 15.44
CA GLY A 459 -8.46 24.61 14.10
C GLY A 459 -7.25 25.10 13.29
N TYR A 460 -6.92 26.39 13.35
CA TYR A 460 -5.73 26.94 12.69
C TYR A 460 -4.39 26.47 13.31
N ALA A 461 -4.34 26.38 14.65
CA ALA A 461 -3.16 25.86 15.35
C ALA A 461 -3.00 24.34 15.15
N LEU A 462 -4.12 23.61 15.01
CA LEU A 462 -4.12 22.20 14.60
C LEU A 462 -3.56 22.05 13.18
N GLU A 463 -4.00 22.85 12.23
CA GLU A 463 -3.51 22.85 10.85
C GLU A 463 -1.99 23.09 10.77
N ILE A 464 -1.47 24.07 11.51
CA ILE A 464 -0.02 24.32 11.61
C ILE A 464 0.71 23.09 12.17
N SER A 465 0.16 22.46 13.22
CA SER A 465 0.79 21.28 13.84
C SER A 465 0.80 20.05 12.92
N LEU A 466 -0.17 19.94 12.01
CA LEU A 466 -0.31 18.85 11.05
C LEU A 466 0.45 19.09 9.74
N GLY A 467 1.03 20.28 9.52
CA GLY A 467 1.82 20.59 8.32
C GLY A 467 2.88 19.53 7.94
N PRO A 468 3.70 19.05 8.90
CA PRO A 468 4.66 17.97 8.64
C PRO A 468 4.01 16.65 8.21
N LEU A 469 2.87 16.29 8.82
CA LEU A 469 2.10 15.09 8.47
C LEU A 469 1.54 15.21 7.04
N ASN A 470 1.00 16.38 6.69
CA ASN A 470 0.46 16.63 5.35
C ASN A 470 1.54 16.47 4.27
N SER A 471 2.75 16.97 4.54
CA SER A 471 3.89 16.77 3.63
C SER A 471 4.29 15.30 3.51
N LEU A 472 4.27 14.54 4.60
CA LEU A 472 4.57 13.10 4.58
C LEU A 472 3.53 12.32 3.77
N VAL A 473 2.25 12.45 4.12
CA VAL A 473 1.15 11.73 3.48
C VAL A 473 1.01 12.14 2.02
N GLY A 474 1.17 13.43 1.70
CA GLY A 474 1.15 13.92 0.32
C GLY A 474 2.22 13.28 -0.55
N ALA A 475 3.47 13.21 -0.07
CA ALA A 475 4.55 12.55 -0.80
C ALA A 475 4.32 11.03 -0.97
N MET A 476 3.80 10.38 0.07
CA MET A 476 3.47 8.94 0.03
C MET A 476 2.34 8.64 -0.95
N ARG A 477 1.23 9.41 -0.92
CA ARG A 477 0.12 9.26 -1.87
C ARG A 477 0.57 9.56 -3.31
N LEU A 478 1.45 10.55 -3.52
CA LEU A 478 2.01 10.84 -4.84
C LEU A 478 2.77 9.66 -5.44
N ALA A 479 3.63 9.00 -4.66
CA ALA A 479 4.38 7.82 -5.11
C ALA A 479 3.48 6.66 -5.56
N ARG A 480 2.25 6.59 -5.02
CA ARG A 480 1.30 5.50 -5.25
C ARG A 480 0.26 5.81 -6.31
N ALA A 481 -0.06 7.09 -6.55
CA ALA A 481 -1.18 7.52 -7.38
C ALA A 481 -1.17 6.82 -8.75
N HIS A 482 -0.04 6.89 -9.47
CA HIS A 482 0.11 6.23 -10.77
C HIS A 482 0.07 4.69 -10.67
N LYS A 483 0.55 4.10 -9.58
CA LYS A 483 0.57 2.64 -9.39
C LYS A 483 -0.85 2.08 -9.17
N TYR A 484 -1.73 2.78 -8.48
CA TYR A 484 -3.14 2.37 -8.37
C TYR A 484 -3.91 2.54 -9.68
N VAL A 485 -3.63 3.59 -10.45
CA VAL A 485 -4.18 3.75 -11.81
C VAL A 485 -3.75 2.57 -12.68
N LEU A 486 -2.48 2.19 -12.62
CA LEU A 486 -1.95 1.04 -13.34
C LEU A 486 -2.62 -0.26 -12.89
N LEU A 487 -2.76 -0.48 -11.59
CA LEU A 487 -3.45 -1.65 -11.01
C LEU A 487 -4.89 -1.76 -11.55
N LEU A 488 -5.68 -0.68 -11.48
CA LEU A 488 -7.06 -0.68 -11.97
C LEU A 488 -7.12 -0.85 -13.49
N LYS A 489 -6.19 -0.27 -14.24
CA LYS A 489 -6.07 -0.47 -15.70
C LYS A 489 -5.80 -1.94 -16.04
N MET A 490 -4.90 -2.60 -15.31
CA MET A 490 -4.59 -4.02 -15.51
C MET A 490 -5.79 -4.92 -15.19
N VAL A 491 -6.59 -4.59 -14.16
CA VAL A 491 -7.83 -5.32 -13.83
C VAL A 491 -8.83 -5.25 -14.98
N GLN A 492 -9.01 -4.07 -15.58
CA GLN A 492 -9.90 -3.90 -16.74
C GLN A 492 -9.42 -4.77 -17.92
N ARG A 493 -8.13 -4.70 -18.25
CA ARG A 493 -7.54 -5.47 -19.36
C ARG A 493 -7.58 -6.98 -19.12
N LEU A 494 -7.27 -7.44 -17.92
CA LEU A 494 -7.35 -8.87 -17.56
C LEU A 494 -8.80 -9.38 -17.59
N SER A 495 -9.79 -8.55 -17.23
CA SER A 495 -11.21 -8.93 -17.31
C SER A 495 -11.68 -9.08 -18.76
N LEU A 496 -11.17 -8.23 -19.66
CA LEU A 496 -11.39 -8.34 -21.10
C LEU A 496 -10.69 -9.58 -21.69
N ALA A 497 -9.43 -9.82 -21.33
CA ALA A 497 -8.67 -11.00 -21.75
C ALA A 497 -9.33 -12.31 -21.28
N GLY A 498 -9.83 -12.31 -20.04
CA GLY A 498 -10.60 -13.41 -19.45
C GLY A 498 -12.02 -13.57 -19.99
N GLN A 499 -12.46 -12.71 -20.92
CA GLN A 499 -13.78 -12.72 -21.56
C GLN A 499 -14.95 -12.68 -20.55
N HIS A 500 -14.82 -11.88 -19.49
CA HIS A 500 -15.90 -11.72 -18.52
C HIS A 500 -17.18 -11.20 -19.20
N PRO A 501 -18.36 -11.83 -19.01
CA PRO A 501 -19.61 -11.43 -19.68
C PRO A 501 -19.96 -9.96 -19.51
N ASP A 502 -19.87 -9.45 -18.27
CA ASP A 502 -20.20 -8.05 -17.96
C ASP A 502 -19.20 -7.02 -18.53
N TRP A 503 -18.02 -7.46 -18.96
CA TRP A 503 -17.00 -6.60 -19.58
C TRP A 503 -17.09 -6.58 -21.10
N ALA A 504 -18.02 -7.31 -21.71
CA ALA A 504 -18.23 -7.29 -23.15
C ALA A 504 -18.55 -5.88 -23.66
N GLY A 505 -17.79 -5.42 -24.66
CA GLY A 505 -17.94 -4.09 -25.28
C GLY A 505 -17.42 -2.92 -24.43
N VAL A 506 -16.76 -3.19 -23.30
CA VAL A 506 -16.18 -2.15 -22.44
C VAL A 506 -14.82 -1.71 -22.99
N ARG A 507 -14.62 -0.39 -23.11
CA ARG A 507 -13.31 0.21 -23.41
C ARG A 507 -12.65 0.62 -22.09
N PRO A 508 -11.37 0.29 -21.84
CA PRO A 508 -10.71 0.67 -20.61
C PRO A 508 -10.71 2.19 -20.39
N GLN A 509 -11.07 2.62 -19.19
CA GLN A 509 -11.12 4.02 -18.77
C GLN A 509 -10.05 4.31 -17.71
N PRO A 510 -9.53 5.54 -17.61
CA PRO A 510 -8.66 5.92 -16.51
C PRO A 510 -9.46 5.83 -15.21
N ALA A 511 -9.02 4.99 -14.27
CA ALA A 511 -9.67 4.81 -12.98
C ALA A 511 -8.66 5.12 -11.88
N GLU A 512 -9.11 5.83 -10.86
CA GLU A 512 -8.27 6.30 -9.75
C GLU A 512 -8.81 5.75 -8.43
N LEU A 513 -7.89 5.49 -7.49
CA LEU A 513 -8.23 5.16 -6.11
C LEU A 513 -8.16 6.45 -5.29
N ALA A 514 -9.32 6.99 -4.94
CA ALA A 514 -9.44 8.15 -4.08
C ALA A 514 -9.45 7.72 -2.61
N PHE A 515 -8.69 8.45 -1.80
CA PHE A 515 -8.56 8.22 -0.36
C PHE A 515 -9.27 9.32 0.40
N GLY A 516 -10.00 8.93 1.44
CA GLY A 516 -10.67 9.84 2.35
C GLY A 516 -9.71 10.73 3.15
N PRO A 517 -10.29 11.62 3.97
CA PRO A 517 -9.51 12.45 4.90
C PRO A 517 -8.70 11.56 5.86
N TYR A 518 -7.55 12.08 6.28
CA TYR A 518 -6.63 11.41 7.22
C TYR A 518 -6.27 12.28 8.43
N THR A 519 -6.71 13.54 8.41
CA THR A 519 -6.56 14.49 9.51
C THR A 519 -7.90 14.61 10.24
N PRO A 520 -7.88 14.78 11.57
CA PRO A 520 -9.08 15.13 12.31
C PRO A 520 -9.58 16.49 11.79
N THR A 521 -10.69 16.50 11.07
CA THR A 521 -11.36 17.73 10.66
C THR A 521 -12.27 18.19 11.79
N ASP A 522 -12.21 19.49 12.12
CA ASP A 522 -13.24 20.10 12.95
C ASP A 522 -14.53 20.19 12.11
N LYS A 523 -15.33 19.13 12.17
CA LYS A 523 -16.59 19.02 11.42
C LYS A 523 -17.56 20.15 11.76
N ALA A 524 -17.50 20.72 12.97
CA ALA A 524 -18.33 21.83 13.37
C ALA A 524 -17.90 23.14 12.69
N ALA A 525 -16.60 23.42 12.68
CA ALA A 525 -16.06 24.60 11.99
C ALA A 525 -16.28 24.53 10.46
N VAL A 526 -16.06 23.36 9.84
CA VAL A 526 -16.31 23.19 8.40
C VAL A 526 -17.80 23.36 8.07
N LEU A 527 -18.70 22.80 8.88
CA LEU A 527 -20.13 22.99 8.70
C LEU A 527 -20.54 24.45 8.81
N GLU A 528 -20.00 25.18 9.79
CA GLU A 528 -20.26 26.60 9.97
C GLU A 528 -19.76 27.42 8.77
N GLN A 529 -18.54 27.17 8.29
CA GLN A 529 -17.96 27.85 7.14
C GLN A 529 -18.76 27.59 5.86
N VAL A 530 -19.10 26.33 5.58
CA VAL A 530 -19.92 25.97 4.40
C VAL A 530 -21.30 26.59 4.50
N THR A 531 -21.95 26.51 5.67
CA THR A 531 -23.28 27.11 5.88
C THR A 531 -23.25 28.61 5.65
N ASN A 532 -22.22 29.31 6.16
CA ASN A 532 -22.07 30.75 5.97
C ASN A 532 -21.75 31.12 4.51
N ALA A 533 -20.92 30.33 3.82
CA ALA A 533 -20.59 30.53 2.42
C ALA A 533 -21.79 30.32 1.49
N VAL A 534 -22.62 29.30 1.75
CA VAL A 534 -23.86 29.03 1.00
C VAL A 534 -24.91 30.11 1.30
N LYS A 535 -25.11 30.50 2.57
CA LYS A 535 -26.02 31.61 2.92
C LYS A 535 -25.57 32.95 2.33
N GLY A 536 -24.26 33.18 2.26
CA GLY A 536 -23.67 34.38 1.68
C GLY A 536 -23.67 34.42 0.15
N GLY A 537 -24.12 33.35 -0.52
CA GLY A 537 -24.09 33.24 -1.99
C GLY A 537 -22.69 33.13 -2.59
N VAL A 538 -21.67 32.89 -1.76
CA VAL A 538 -20.27 32.72 -2.20
C VAL A 538 -20.05 31.31 -2.77
N MET A 539 -20.87 30.34 -2.36
CA MET A 539 -20.76 28.93 -2.72
C MET A 539 -22.13 28.35 -3.08
N SER A 540 -22.18 27.50 -4.12
CA SER A 540 -23.40 26.77 -4.47
C SER A 540 -23.68 25.67 -3.43
N LEU A 541 -24.96 25.29 -3.27
CA LEU A 541 -25.38 24.21 -2.37
C LEU A 541 -24.68 22.88 -2.73
N GLU A 542 -24.52 22.60 -4.01
CA GLU A 542 -23.80 21.44 -4.53
C GLU A 542 -22.33 21.42 -4.12
N THR A 543 -21.63 22.56 -4.27
CA THR A 543 -20.23 22.68 -3.85
C THR A 543 -20.10 22.56 -2.34
N GLY A 544 -21.06 23.11 -1.58
CA GLY A 544 -21.07 22.98 -0.12
C GLY A 544 -21.25 21.54 0.35
N ILE A 545 -22.19 20.80 -0.25
CA ILE A 545 -22.43 19.39 0.08
C ILE A 545 -21.21 18.53 -0.26
N ARG A 546 -20.55 18.78 -1.40
CA ARG A 546 -19.29 18.10 -1.75
C ARG A 546 -18.18 18.36 -0.73
N ILE A 547 -17.99 19.60 -0.29
CA ILE A 547 -17.00 19.94 0.75
C ILE A 547 -17.35 19.27 2.09
N LEU A 548 -18.64 19.15 2.43
CA LEU A 548 -19.06 18.42 3.64
C LEU A 548 -18.81 16.92 3.52
N ALA A 549 -19.05 16.31 2.36
CA ALA A 549 -18.71 14.92 2.09
C ALA A 549 -17.20 14.68 2.22
N GLU A 550 -16.38 15.54 1.62
CA GLU A 550 -14.91 15.51 1.74
C GLU A 550 -14.43 15.68 3.20
N ALA A 551 -15.15 16.47 4.01
CA ALA A 551 -14.88 16.64 5.43
C ALA A 551 -15.32 15.45 6.31
N GLY A 552 -15.87 14.38 5.70
CA GLY A 552 -16.25 13.15 6.36
C GLY A 552 -17.65 13.16 6.97
N TRP A 553 -18.58 13.95 6.44
CA TRP A 553 -20.00 13.82 6.76
C TRP A 553 -20.59 12.62 6.00
N PRO A 554 -21.32 11.70 6.66
CA PRO A 554 -21.86 10.51 6.00
C PRO A 554 -22.92 10.92 4.97
N MET A 555 -22.55 10.89 3.71
CA MET A 555 -23.41 11.20 2.55
C MET A 555 -23.15 10.12 1.51
N GLU A 556 -24.14 9.24 1.28
CA GLU A 556 -24.00 8.13 0.33
C GLU A 556 -23.91 8.63 -1.12
N ASP A 557 -24.66 9.68 -1.42
CA ASP A 557 -24.67 10.36 -2.71
C ASP A 557 -25.05 11.83 -2.52
N ALA A 558 -24.17 12.72 -2.97
CA ALA A 558 -24.36 14.16 -2.87
C ALA A 558 -25.61 14.61 -3.65
N GLU A 559 -25.92 13.95 -4.78
CA GLU A 559 -27.06 14.32 -5.61
C GLU A 559 -28.40 13.93 -4.96
N THR A 560 -28.49 12.71 -4.44
CA THR A 560 -29.64 12.25 -3.63
C THR A 560 -29.88 13.18 -2.45
N GLU A 561 -28.83 13.62 -1.76
CA GLU A 561 -28.95 14.56 -0.64
C GLU A 561 -29.43 15.94 -1.10
N ILE A 562 -28.93 16.47 -2.22
CA ILE A 562 -29.41 17.72 -2.84
C ILE A 562 -30.90 17.62 -3.18
N GLN A 563 -31.33 16.52 -3.82
CA GLN A 563 -32.73 16.29 -4.18
C GLN A 563 -33.62 16.18 -2.95
N LEU A 564 -33.16 15.52 -1.88
CA LEU A 564 -33.86 15.46 -0.60
C LEU A 564 -33.99 16.84 0.06
N ILE A 565 -32.93 17.65 0.04
CA ILE A 565 -32.95 19.01 0.60
C ILE A 565 -33.91 19.90 -0.20
N GLN A 566 -33.85 19.85 -1.53
CA GLN A 566 -34.72 20.64 -2.40
C GLN A 566 -36.19 20.23 -2.26
N SER A 567 -36.50 18.93 -2.29
CA SER A 567 -37.87 18.43 -2.14
C SER A 567 -38.51 18.82 -0.81
N ARG A 568 -37.76 18.73 0.30
CA ARG A 568 -38.20 19.21 1.62
C ARG A 568 -38.43 20.72 1.61
N ARG A 569 -37.55 21.50 0.98
CA ARG A 569 -37.68 22.96 0.89
C ARG A 569 -38.92 23.39 0.09
N PHE A 570 -39.27 22.68 -0.98
CA PHE A 570 -40.51 22.93 -1.73
C PHE A 570 -41.77 22.55 -0.94
N GLU A 571 -41.72 21.47 -0.16
CA GLU A 571 -42.83 21.08 0.71
C GLU A 571 -43.05 22.10 1.84
N ASP A 572 -41.99 22.58 2.48
CA ASP A 572 -42.06 23.65 3.48
C ASP A 572 -42.57 24.96 2.86
N ALA A 573 -42.16 25.26 1.63
CA ALA A 573 -42.64 26.42 0.89
C ALA A 573 -44.15 26.31 0.57
N ARG A 574 -44.65 25.10 0.29
CA ARG A 574 -46.08 24.82 0.10
C ARG A 574 -46.86 25.01 1.40
N ILE A 575 -46.35 24.49 2.52
CA ILE A 575 -46.96 24.69 3.85
C ILE A 575 -46.98 26.19 4.21
N LEU A 576 -45.92 26.93 3.89
CA LEU A 576 -45.87 28.38 4.08
C LEU A 576 -46.89 29.12 3.20
N ALA A 577 -47.06 28.68 1.94
CA ALA A 577 -48.06 29.20 1.02
C ALA A 577 -49.48 29.00 1.56
N ASP A 578 -49.77 27.79 2.04
CA ASP A 578 -51.08 27.43 2.60
C ASP A 578 -51.38 28.18 3.91
N ALA A 579 -50.35 28.43 4.73
CA ALA A 579 -50.50 29.14 6.01
C ALA A 579 -50.60 30.67 5.86
N THR A 580 -49.92 31.26 4.88
CA THR A 580 -49.82 32.73 4.74
C THR A 580 -50.60 33.31 3.56
N GLY A 581 -50.97 32.49 2.57
CA GLY A 581 -51.67 32.90 1.36
C GLY A 581 -50.88 33.88 0.46
N SER A 582 -49.58 34.08 0.72
CA SER A 582 -48.75 35.09 0.06
C SER A 582 -47.70 34.44 -0.84
N THR A 583 -47.87 34.58 -2.15
CA THR A 583 -46.89 34.13 -3.17
C THR A 583 -45.56 34.86 -3.04
N LYS A 584 -45.57 36.09 -2.51
CA LYS A 584 -44.35 36.86 -2.23
C LYS A 584 -43.54 36.25 -1.08
N ALA A 585 -44.19 35.81 0.00
CA ALA A 585 -43.50 35.18 1.12
C ALA A 585 -42.87 33.84 0.72
N VAL A 586 -43.50 33.11 -0.21
CA VAL A 586 -42.99 31.88 -0.82
C VAL A 586 -41.81 32.17 -1.75
N GLY A 587 -41.90 33.22 -2.58
CA GLY A 587 -40.80 33.69 -3.42
C GLY A 587 -39.58 34.12 -2.60
N ASP A 588 -39.78 34.90 -1.54
CA ASP A 588 -38.74 35.34 -0.61
C ASP A 588 -38.07 34.13 0.10
N TYR A 589 -38.84 33.08 0.45
CA TYR A 589 -38.32 31.86 1.11
C TYR A 589 -37.52 30.96 0.16
N LEU A 590 -37.95 30.85 -1.10
CA LEU A 590 -37.28 30.08 -2.14
C LEU A 590 -36.13 30.87 -2.81
N GLY A 591 -36.04 32.18 -2.60
CA GLY A 591 -35.05 33.05 -3.23
C GLY A 591 -35.35 33.33 -4.71
N ILE A 592 -36.62 33.27 -5.11
CA ILE A 592 -37.09 33.49 -6.48
C ILE A 592 -37.96 34.75 -6.46
N ASP A 593 -37.66 35.73 -7.32
CA ASP A 593 -38.51 36.92 -7.47
C ASP A 593 -39.76 36.54 -8.27
N ILE A 594 -40.88 36.37 -7.56
CA ILE A 594 -42.17 36.06 -8.16
C ILE A 594 -42.95 37.37 -8.23
N GLU A 595 -42.96 38.02 -9.40
CA GLU A 595 -43.97 39.05 -9.67
C GLU A 595 -45.36 38.39 -9.65
N PRO A 596 -46.36 38.97 -8.96
CA PRO A 596 -47.69 38.35 -8.87
C PRO A 596 -48.33 38.29 -10.26
N ASP A 597 -48.81 37.10 -10.63
CA ASP A 597 -49.52 36.86 -11.89
C ASP A 597 -50.66 37.89 -12.09
N PRO A 598 -50.83 38.45 -13.30
CA PRO A 598 -51.90 39.40 -13.58
C PRO A 598 -53.26 38.74 -13.34
N THR A 599 -54.14 39.45 -12.64
CA THR A 599 -55.51 39.00 -12.33
C THR A 599 -56.20 38.42 -13.58
N PRO A 600 -56.79 37.21 -13.49
CA PRO A 600 -57.38 36.54 -14.65
C PRO A 600 -58.51 37.40 -15.25
N PRO A 601 -58.62 37.49 -16.59
CA PRO A 601 -59.59 38.36 -17.24
C PRO A 601 -61.03 37.93 -16.92
N THR A 602 -61.88 38.93 -16.66
CA THR A 602 -63.29 38.74 -16.31
C THR A 602 -64.05 37.99 -17.42
N PRO A 603 -64.78 36.90 -17.12
CA PRO A 603 -65.51 36.16 -18.14
C PRO A 603 -66.64 37.01 -18.74
N GLN A 604 -66.60 37.25 -20.06
CA GLN A 604 -67.71 37.85 -20.79
C GLN A 604 -68.74 36.77 -21.12
N LEU A 605 -69.92 36.84 -20.50
CA LEU A 605 -71.07 36.01 -20.86
C LEU A 605 -71.81 36.61 -22.09
N PRO A 606 -72.34 35.78 -23.01
CA PRO A 606 -73.07 36.28 -24.19
C PRO A 606 -74.38 36.98 -23.81
N ASN A 607 -74.67 38.09 -24.48
CA ASN A 607 -75.85 38.94 -24.23
C ASN A 607 -77.16 38.23 -24.65
N PRO A 608 -78.24 38.17 -23.83
CA PRO A 608 -79.43 37.35 -24.11
C PRO A 608 -80.36 37.84 -25.24
N GLU A 609 -80.11 39.00 -25.87
CA GLU A 609 -81.09 39.63 -26.78
C GLU A 609 -80.94 39.29 -28.28
N GLN A 610 -80.12 38.32 -28.68
CA GLN A 610 -79.91 37.99 -30.11
C GLN A 610 -80.47 36.63 -30.59
N SER A 611 -81.45 36.02 -29.89
CA SER A 611 -82.03 34.73 -30.32
C SER A 611 -83.54 34.72 -30.59
N VAL A 612 -84.15 35.85 -30.98
CA VAL A 612 -85.53 35.85 -31.51
C VAL A 612 -85.69 36.88 -32.64
N ALA A 613 -85.49 36.46 -33.89
CA ALA A 613 -86.21 36.96 -35.08
C ALA A 613 -85.56 36.45 -36.39
N SER A 614 -86.05 35.33 -36.93
CA SER A 614 -86.30 35.14 -38.37
C SER A 614 -86.99 33.80 -38.58
N GLY A 615 -88.28 33.78 -38.25
CA GLY A 615 -89.24 32.90 -38.91
C GLY A 615 -89.74 33.56 -40.21
N GLU A 616 -89.88 32.72 -41.23
CA GLU A 616 -90.81 32.80 -42.38
C GLU A 616 -90.69 33.98 -43.37
N LEU A 617 -90.09 33.72 -44.55
CA LEU A 617 -90.79 33.29 -45.77
C LEU A 617 -89.80 32.98 -46.91
#